data_AF-A0A1H4AQT2-F1
#
_entry.id   AF-A0A1H4AQT2-F1
#
_cell.length_a   1.000
_cell.length_b   1.000
_cell.length_c   1.000
_cell.angle_alpha   90.00
_cell.angle_beta   90.00
_cell.angle_gamma   90.00
#
_symmetry.space_group_name_H-M   'P 1'
#
loop_
_entity.id
_entity.type
_entity.pdbx_description
1 polymer ?
#
loop_
_entity_poly.entity_id
_entity_poly.type
_entity_poly.pdbx_seq_one_letter_code
_entity_poly.pdbx_strand_id
1 'polypeptide(L)'
;MATHRIASGRTTPGATDWRVYTTAPGGIVVDVNTSSGHFSTTPVYITSLGGDSSHWATTGATSVYVPTATGFRVYVRWSDGRPITPAEANGFKWHINWIGMEA
;
A
#
# COMPACT_ATOMS: atom_id res chain seq x y z
N MET A 1 22.14 16.17 17.48
CA MET A 1 21.94 15.02 16.56
C MET A 1 20.50 15.03 16.13
N ALA A 2 20.20 14.82 14.85
CA ALA A 2 18.81 14.65 14.41
C ALA A 2 18.27 13.33 14.97
N THR A 3 17.03 13.33 15.47
CA THR A 3 16.39 12.14 16.03
C THR A 3 15.57 11.50 14.92
N HIS A 4 16.06 10.40 14.37
CA HIS A 4 15.30 9.64 13.38
C HIS A 4 14.21 8.81 14.05
N ARG A 5 12.99 8.88 13.51
CA ARG A 5 11.89 7.99 13.90
C ARG A 5 11.63 6.98 12.80
N ILE A 6 11.64 5.71 13.15
CA ILE A 6 11.36 4.61 12.21
C ILE A 6 10.17 3.83 12.77
N ALA A 7 9.18 3.59 11.92
CA ALA A 7 8.05 2.71 12.24
C ALA A 7 7.69 1.86 11.03
N SER A 8 6.97 0.76 11.27
CA SER A 8 6.55 -0.15 10.23
C SER A 8 5.20 -0.78 10.55
N GLY A 9 4.51 -1.25 9.53
CA GLY A 9 3.23 -1.92 9.70
C GLY A 9 2.72 -2.53 8.40
N ARG A 10 1.45 -2.92 8.40
CA ARG A 10 0.77 -3.45 7.21
C ARG A 10 -0.74 -3.24 7.27
N THR A 11 -1.39 -3.26 6.11
CA THR A 11 -2.85 -3.45 6.04
C THR A 11 -3.24 -4.88 6.41
N THR A 12 -4.50 -5.12 6.77
CA THR A 12 -4.97 -6.43 7.26
C THR A 12 -5.02 -7.47 6.12
N PRO A 13 -4.24 -8.56 6.17
CA PRO A 13 -4.32 -9.61 5.15
C PRO A 13 -5.74 -10.22 5.08
N GLY A 14 -6.29 -10.32 3.87
CA GLY A 14 -7.66 -10.83 3.64
C GLY A 14 -8.78 -9.83 3.94
N ALA A 15 -8.44 -8.66 4.48
CA ALA A 15 -9.38 -7.58 4.78
C ALA A 15 -8.73 -6.20 4.57
N THR A 16 -7.88 -6.09 3.56
CA THR A 16 -7.35 -4.78 3.14
C THR A 16 -8.50 -4.04 2.47
N ASP A 17 -8.66 -2.76 2.78
CA ASP A 17 -9.70 -1.88 2.22
C ASP A 17 -9.39 -1.47 0.77
N TRP A 18 -9.27 -2.48 -0.10
CA TRP A 18 -9.10 -2.31 -1.53
C TRP A 18 -10.38 -1.75 -2.13
N ARG A 19 -10.24 -0.72 -2.97
CA ARG A 19 -11.33 -0.13 -3.74
C ARG A 19 -10.99 -0.22 -5.22
N VAL A 20 -11.99 -0.35 -6.08
CA VAL A 20 -11.79 -0.31 -7.53
C VAL A 20 -11.28 1.08 -7.90
N TYR A 21 -10.22 1.16 -8.70
CA TYR A 21 -9.78 2.41 -9.32
C TYR A 21 -10.58 2.63 -10.61
N THR A 22 -11.44 3.65 -10.62
CA THR A 22 -12.42 3.85 -11.70
C THR A 22 -11.92 4.76 -12.83
N THR A 23 -10.80 5.46 -12.65
CA THR A 23 -10.28 6.45 -13.61
C THR A 23 -9.39 5.82 -14.70
N ALA A 24 -8.83 4.65 -14.47
CA ALA A 24 -8.16 3.86 -15.51
C ALA A 24 -8.55 2.38 -15.36
N PRO A 25 -8.71 1.64 -16.47
CA PRO A 25 -9.17 0.28 -16.39
C PRO A 25 -8.20 -0.61 -15.61
N GLY A 26 -8.78 -1.40 -14.71
CA GLY A 26 -8.18 -2.63 -14.20
C GLY A 26 -7.24 -2.53 -13.00
N GLY A 27 -7.28 -1.43 -12.25
CA GLY A 27 -6.55 -1.30 -10.98
C GLY A 27 -7.45 -1.31 -9.74
N ILE A 28 -6.82 -1.56 -8.60
CA ILE A 28 -7.35 -1.31 -7.26
C ILE A 28 -6.48 -0.30 -6.52
N VAL A 29 -7.06 0.34 -5.53
CA VAL A 29 -6.43 1.40 -4.73
C VAL A 29 -6.71 1.17 -3.25
N VAL A 30 -5.73 1.50 -2.40
CA VAL A 30 -5.88 1.50 -0.95
C VAL A 30 -5.22 2.75 -0.36
N ASP A 31 -5.88 3.35 0.64
CA ASP A 31 -5.26 4.34 1.52
C ASP A 31 -4.71 3.60 2.75
N VAL A 32 -3.41 3.66 2.96
CA VAL A 32 -2.72 2.99 4.07
C VAL A 32 -2.63 3.96 5.25
N ASN A 33 -3.19 3.55 6.40
CA ASN A 33 -3.07 4.29 7.65
C ASN A 33 -1.75 3.95 8.35
N THR A 34 -0.96 4.98 8.64
CA THR A 34 0.35 4.88 9.30
C THR A 34 0.40 5.65 10.62
N SER A 35 -0.75 6.07 11.16
CA SER A 35 -0.82 6.86 12.41
C SER A 35 -0.15 6.18 13.61
N SER A 36 -0.03 4.84 13.61
CA SER A 36 0.72 4.08 14.62
C SER A 36 2.23 4.36 14.61
N GLY A 37 2.75 4.95 13.54
CA GLY A 37 4.14 5.41 13.45
C GLY A 37 4.40 6.74 14.15
N HIS A 38 3.35 7.47 14.56
CA HIS A 38 3.45 8.73 15.31
C HIS A 38 4.37 9.80 14.68
N PHE A 39 4.50 9.82 13.35
CA PHE A 39 5.30 10.82 12.65
C PHE A 39 4.73 12.23 12.81
N SER A 40 5.61 13.22 12.90
CA SER A 40 5.25 14.66 13.01
C SER A 40 5.25 15.38 11.65
N THR A 41 5.99 14.83 10.70
CA THR A 41 6.15 15.28 9.32
C THR A 41 5.97 14.09 8.39
N THR A 42 5.89 14.33 7.08
CA THR A 42 5.79 13.25 6.10
C THR A 42 7.10 12.46 6.07
N PRO A 43 7.13 11.19 6.49
CA PRO A 43 8.34 10.37 6.43
C PRO A 43 8.59 9.90 4.99
N VAL A 44 9.80 9.38 4.75
CA VAL A 44 10.07 8.57 3.56
C VAL A 44 9.44 7.19 3.78
N TYR A 45 8.47 6.83 2.94
CA TYR A 45 7.84 5.51 2.97
C TYR A 45 8.47 4.56 1.94
N ILE A 46 8.71 3.32 2.36
CA ILE A 46 9.04 2.19 1.50
C ILE A 46 7.94 1.16 1.67
N THR A 47 7.41 0.64 0.56
CA THR A 47 6.31 -0.32 0.57
C THR A 47 6.65 -1.61 -0.18
N SER A 48 5.95 -2.69 0.16
CA SER A 48 5.93 -3.93 -0.63
C SER A 48 4.54 -4.55 -0.61
N LEU A 49 4.22 -5.34 -1.63
CA LEU A 49 3.01 -6.16 -1.66
C LEU A 49 3.29 -7.52 -1.03
N GLY A 50 2.55 -7.86 0.03
CA GLY A 50 2.51 -9.21 0.60
C GLY A 50 1.22 -9.92 0.22
N GLY A 51 1.21 -11.25 0.26
CA GLY A 51 0.03 -12.09 0.03
C GLY A 51 0.39 -13.56 -0.14
N ASP A 52 -0.62 -14.41 -0.33
CA ASP A 52 -0.45 -15.86 -0.46
C ASP A 52 0.02 -16.26 -1.86
N SER A 53 -0.40 -15.55 -2.91
CA SER A 53 -0.03 -15.86 -4.30
C SER A 53 -0.17 -14.66 -5.25
N SER A 54 0.24 -14.86 -6.50
CA SER A 54 -0.07 -14.01 -7.67
C SER A 54 0.49 -12.59 -7.69
N HIS A 55 1.09 -12.10 -6.60
CA HIS A 55 1.63 -10.74 -6.51
C HIS A 55 2.81 -10.48 -7.47
N TRP A 56 3.51 -11.52 -7.95
CA TRP A 56 4.59 -11.40 -8.93
C TRP A 56 4.14 -10.84 -10.29
N ALA A 57 2.86 -10.99 -10.64
CA ALA A 57 2.29 -10.51 -11.90
C ALA A 57 1.68 -9.10 -11.80
N THR A 58 1.94 -8.38 -10.71
CA THR A 58 1.40 -7.05 -10.44
C THR A 58 2.43 -5.94 -10.60
N THR A 59 1.96 -4.71 -10.68
CA THR A 59 2.77 -3.50 -10.64
C THR A 59 2.11 -2.41 -9.79
N GLY A 60 2.88 -1.39 -9.41
CA GLY A 60 2.41 -0.19 -8.70
C GLY A 60 2.53 -0.23 -7.17
N ALA A 61 2.71 -1.41 -6.56
CA ALA A 61 2.72 -1.57 -5.10
C ALA A 61 3.82 -0.79 -4.36
N THR A 62 4.89 -0.39 -5.05
CA THR A 62 6.02 0.39 -4.52
C THR A 62 5.90 1.89 -4.79
N SER A 63 4.83 2.32 -5.47
CA SER A 63 4.57 3.72 -5.79
C SER A 63 3.71 4.36 -4.70
N VAL A 64 4.32 5.22 -3.88
CA VAL A 64 3.67 5.94 -2.79
C VAL A 64 3.09 7.26 -3.33
N TYR A 65 1.77 7.41 -3.27
CA TYR A 65 1.06 8.62 -3.71
C TYR A 65 0.57 9.43 -2.50
N VAL A 66 0.54 10.76 -2.65
CA VAL A 66 0.02 11.73 -1.67
C VAL A 66 0.42 11.44 -0.20
N PRO A 67 1.71 11.23 0.10
CA PRO A 67 2.14 10.86 1.44
C PRO A 67 1.95 12.00 2.45
N THR A 68 1.53 11.62 3.65
CA THR A 68 1.40 12.48 4.84
C THR A 68 2.06 11.81 6.04
N ALA A 69 2.08 12.51 7.19
CA ALA A 69 2.54 11.93 8.45
C ALA A 69 1.69 10.73 8.95
N THR A 70 0.46 10.57 8.44
CA THR A 70 -0.50 9.58 8.94
C THR A 70 -1.00 8.59 7.89
N GLY A 71 -0.54 8.73 6.64
CA GLY A 71 -0.84 7.75 5.62
C GLY A 71 -0.33 8.10 4.25
N PHE A 72 -0.68 7.25 3.29
CA PHE A 72 -0.38 7.43 1.87
C PHE A 72 -1.33 6.54 1.05
N ARG A 73 -1.28 6.68 -0.27
CA ARG A 73 -2.06 5.88 -1.21
C ARG A 73 -1.17 4.98 -2.06
N VAL A 74 -1.65 3.77 -2.33
CA VAL A 74 -1.03 2.82 -3.27
C VAL A 74 -2.06 2.34 -4.27
N TYR A 75 -1.63 2.21 -5.53
CA TYR A 75 -2.40 1.59 -6.59
C TYR A 75 -1.72 0.29 -7.01
N VAL A 76 -2.52 -0.76 -7.20
CA VAL A 76 -2.05 -2.06 -7.69
C VAL A 76 -2.88 -2.45 -8.88
N ARG A 77 -2.23 -2.96 -9.92
CA ARG A 77 -2.90 -3.56 -11.08
C ARG A 77 -2.11 -4.76 -11.58
N TRP A 78 -2.77 -5.62 -12.36
CA TRP A 78 -2.05 -6.62 -13.15
C TRP A 78 -1.17 -5.93 -14.20
N SER A 79 0.03 -6.47 -14.42
CA SER A 79 0.98 -5.93 -15.41
C SER A 79 0.48 -6.07 -16.85
N ASP A 80 -0.40 -7.03 -17.12
CA ASP A 80 -1.06 -7.25 -18.42
C ASP A 80 -2.31 -6.37 -18.65
N GLY A 81 -2.72 -5.58 -17.63
CA GLY A 81 -3.85 -4.66 -17.71
C GLY A 81 -5.24 -5.29 -17.56
N ARG A 82 -5.35 -6.61 -17.30
CA ARG A 82 -6.65 -7.22 -17.02
C ARG A 82 -7.26 -6.64 -15.73
N PRO A 83 -8.59 -6.64 -15.55
CA PRO A 83 -9.19 -6.10 -14.34
C PRO A 83 -8.88 -6.94 -13.11
N ILE A 84 -8.78 -6.26 -11.96
CA ILE A 84 -8.73 -6.88 -10.64
C ILE A 84 -9.84 -6.33 -9.76
N THR A 85 -10.43 -7.20 -8.95
CA THR A 85 -11.44 -6.81 -7.96
C THR A 85 -10.87 -6.79 -6.54
N PRO A 86 -11.41 -5.96 -5.63
CA PRO A 86 -11.09 -6.04 -4.20
C PRO A 86 -11.28 -7.44 -3.60
N ALA A 87 -12.31 -8.17 -4.04
CA ALA A 87 -12.57 -9.52 -3.57
C ALA A 87 -11.45 -10.50 -3.99
N GLU A 88 -10.97 -10.40 -5.22
CA GLU A 88 -9.85 -11.20 -5.72
C GLU A 88 -8.55 -10.89 -4.96
N ALA A 89 -8.23 -9.60 -4.78
CA ALA A 89 -7.06 -9.18 -4.01
C ALA A 89 -7.11 -9.67 -2.56
N ASN A 90 -8.26 -9.56 -1.89
CA ASN A 90 -8.45 -10.10 -0.55
C ASN A 90 -8.44 -11.64 -0.50
N GLY A 91 -8.91 -12.31 -1.55
CA GLY A 91 -8.80 -13.77 -1.71
C GLY A 91 -7.34 -14.24 -1.75
N PHE A 92 -6.45 -13.48 -2.39
CA PHE A 92 -5.00 -13.70 -2.35
C PHE A 92 -4.31 -13.16 -1.10
N LYS A 93 -5.09 -12.65 -0.13
CA LYS A 93 -4.61 -11.94 1.07
C LYS A 93 -3.63 -10.80 0.76
N TRP A 94 -3.81 -10.12 -0.36
CA TRP A 94 -2.96 -8.99 -0.73
C TRP A 94 -3.07 -7.87 0.30
N HIS A 95 -1.90 -7.42 0.78
CA HIS A 95 -1.76 -6.36 1.76
C HIS A 95 -0.49 -5.54 1.47
N ILE A 96 -0.50 -4.28 1.87
CA ILE A 96 0.68 -3.42 1.76
C ILE A 96 1.45 -3.48 3.06
N ASN A 97 2.71 -3.91 3.01
CA ASN A 97 3.68 -3.69 4.08
C ASN A 97 4.33 -2.32 3.90
N TRP A 98 4.68 -1.66 5.00
CA TRP A 98 5.32 -0.35 4.96
C TRP A 98 6.39 -0.19 6.03
N ILE A 99 7.42 0.59 5.71
CA ILE A 99 8.37 1.18 6.64
C ILE A 99 8.36 2.68 6.37
N GLY A 100 8.27 3.49 7.42
CA GLY A 100 8.39 4.95 7.36
C GLY A 100 9.60 5.42 8.17
N MET A 101 10.38 6.33 7.60
CA MET A 101 11.51 6.99 8.27
C MET A 101 11.34 8.52 8.24
N GLU A 102 11.25 9.12 9.41
CA GLU A 102 11.25 10.56 9.65
C GLU A 102 12.63 10.97 10.22
N ALA A 103 13.12 12.16 9.86
CA ALA A 103 14.43 12.69 10.27
C ALA A 103 14.33 13.95 11.13
#